data_AF-A0A661XC80-F1
#
_entry.id   AF-A0A661XC80-F1
#
_cell.length_a   1.000
_cell.length_b   1.000
_cell.length_c   1.000
_cell.angle_alpha   90.00
_cell.angle_beta   90.00
_cell.angle_gamma   90.00
#
_symmetry.space_group_name_H-M   'P 1'
#
loop_
_entity.id
_entity.type
_entity.pdbx_description
1 polymer ?
#
loop_
_entity_poly.entity_id
_entity_poly.type
_entity_poly.pdbx_seq_one_letter_code
_entity_poly.pdbx_strand_id
1 'polypeptide(L)'
;TTSDMPLANPEKIIGFLGGMDIPVINDFKVGYIQGAHYIDPDIKVLVSYAGSFSDPAKGKELVLAQYDQGADISFNVAGETGLGLLDAAKERNKYAIGVDSDQYIMFKDSDPEKAAHIVTSMMKNVDNSLFRGIKLHMEGKLEYGKAEALGIKEGGVGVADNENYKKLVPEEFRKKIKELEEKIVNGEIVVDTVFGQ
;
A
#
# COMPACT_ATOMS: atom_id res chain seq x y z
N THR A 1 -14.45 10.73 2.51
CA THR A 1 -13.47 11.27 1.56
C THR A 1 -14.22 12.23 0.63
N THR A 2 -13.59 13.17 -0.07
CA THR A 2 -14.31 14.08 -1.01
C THR A 2 -14.33 13.51 -2.44
N SER A 3 -14.10 12.21 -2.59
CA SER A 3 -14.03 11.55 -3.89
C SER A 3 -15.43 11.24 -4.42
N ASP A 4 -15.59 11.34 -5.73
CA ASP A 4 -16.75 10.90 -6.50
C ASP A 4 -16.66 9.42 -6.95
N MET A 5 -15.66 8.68 -6.46
CA MET A 5 -15.51 7.26 -6.75
C MET A 5 -16.72 6.46 -6.24
N PRO A 6 -17.26 5.51 -7.03
CA PRO A 6 -18.55 4.86 -6.74
C PRO A 6 -18.67 4.17 -5.36
N LEU A 7 -17.58 3.63 -4.81
CA LEU A 7 -17.59 2.94 -3.50
C LEU A 7 -17.07 3.81 -2.34
N ALA A 8 -16.67 5.05 -2.64
CA ALA A 8 -16.26 6.02 -1.65
C ALA A 8 -17.48 6.52 -0.86
N ASN A 9 -17.24 6.99 0.35
CA ASN A 9 -18.29 7.56 1.20
C ASN A 9 -17.85 8.96 1.70
N PRO A 10 -18.75 9.78 2.24
CA PRO A 10 -18.35 11.10 2.74
C PRO A 10 -17.48 11.02 4.00
N GLU A 11 -17.47 9.90 4.72
CA GLU A 11 -16.68 9.71 5.94
C GLU A 11 -15.18 9.83 5.64
N LYS A 12 -14.47 10.65 6.41
CA LYS A 12 -13.01 10.81 6.26
C LYS A 12 -12.29 9.69 7.02
N ILE A 13 -12.66 8.44 6.78
CA ILE A 13 -12.14 7.27 7.50
C ILE A 13 -11.54 6.30 6.49
N ILE A 14 -10.29 5.90 6.72
CA ILE A 14 -9.58 4.89 5.92
C ILE A 14 -8.99 3.82 6.84
N GLY A 15 -8.74 2.64 6.31
CA GLY A 15 -8.24 1.48 7.04
C GLY A 15 -6.77 1.18 6.77
N PHE A 16 -6.12 0.56 7.75
CA PHE A 16 -4.80 -0.03 7.64
C PHE A 16 -4.81 -1.38 8.36
N LEU A 17 -4.35 -2.43 7.67
CA LEU A 17 -4.14 -3.76 8.24
C LEU A 17 -2.65 -4.10 8.22
N GLY A 18 -2.01 -4.11 9.38
CA GLY A 18 -0.66 -4.63 9.55
C GLY A 18 -0.65 -6.12 9.89
N GLY A 19 0.34 -6.87 9.41
CA GLY A 19 0.52 -8.26 9.81
C GLY A 19 0.97 -8.38 11.26
N MET A 20 2.09 -7.76 11.61
CA MET A 20 2.63 -7.74 12.98
C MET A 20 3.00 -6.31 13.39
N ASP A 21 2.97 -6.03 14.69
CA ASP A 21 3.45 -4.75 15.25
C ASP A 21 4.98 -4.79 15.38
N ILE A 22 5.66 -4.52 14.25
CA ILE A 22 7.12 -4.52 14.11
C ILE A 22 7.56 -3.29 13.32
N PRO A 23 8.83 -2.84 13.45
CA PRO A 23 9.31 -1.60 12.82
C PRO A 23 9.01 -1.48 11.32
N VAL A 24 9.23 -2.55 10.55
CA VAL A 24 8.97 -2.53 9.10
C VAL A 24 7.50 -2.20 8.78
N ILE A 25 6.54 -2.77 9.51
CA ILE A 25 5.11 -2.52 9.30
C ILE A 25 4.71 -1.14 9.82
N ASN A 26 5.34 -0.71 10.92
CA ASN A 26 5.15 0.63 11.46
C ASN A 26 5.65 1.74 10.52
N ASP A 27 6.69 1.47 9.73
CA ASP A 27 7.19 2.39 8.71
C ASP A 27 6.15 2.62 7.60
N PHE A 28 5.50 1.56 7.10
CA PHE A 28 4.36 1.68 6.19
C PHE A 28 3.21 2.49 6.81
N LYS A 29 2.87 2.21 8.07
CA LYS A 29 1.79 2.91 8.77
C LYS A 29 2.07 4.41 8.86
N VAL A 30 3.29 4.79 9.26
CA VAL A 30 3.66 6.20 9.43
C VAL A 30 3.59 6.94 8.09
N GLY A 31 4.17 6.38 7.02
CA GLY A 31 4.07 6.97 5.68
C GLY A 31 2.63 7.06 5.18
N TYR A 32 1.79 6.05 5.45
CA TYR A 32 0.38 6.06 5.06
C TYR A 32 -0.43 7.15 5.79
N ILE A 33 -0.24 7.29 7.10
CA ILE A 33 -0.89 8.34 7.90
C ILE A 33 -0.41 9.72 7.45
N GLN A 34 0.91 9.89 7.28
CA GLN A 34 1.49 11.15 6.81
C GLN A 34 0.94 11.56 5.44
N GLY A 35 0.87 10.62 4.49
CA GLY A 35 0.31 10.86 3.16
C GLY A 35 -1.19 11.23 3.21
N ALA A 36 -1.97 10.57 4.05
CA ALA A 36 -3.38 10.91 4.25
C ALA A 36 -3.55 12.33 4.82
N HIS A 37 -2.81 12.67 5.88
CA HIS A 37 -2.86 13.97 6.53
C HIS A 37 -2.28 15.11 5.69
N TYR A 38 -1.33 14.81 4.81
CA TYR A 38 -0.84 15.76 3.82
C TYR A 38 -1.95 16.22 2.87
N ILE A 39 -2.91 15.35 2.55
CA ILE A 39 -4.05 15.67 1.69
C ILE A 39 -5.18 16.32 2.49
N ASP A 40 -5.53 15.76 3.64
CA ASP A 40 -6.59 16.26 4.51
C ASP A 40 -6.29 15.87 5.98
N PRO A 41 -5.98 16.84 6.85
CA PRO A 41 -5.59 16.57 8.24
C PRO A 41 -6.73 15.98 9.08
N ASP A 42 -7.98 16.04 8.62
CA ASP A 42 -9.13 15.46 9.35
C ASP A 42 -9.31 13.96 9.10
N ILE A 43 -8.53 13.36 8.17
CA ILE A 43 -8.65 11.94 7.88
C ILE A 43 -8.27 11.11 9.11
N LYS A 44 -9.16 10.18 9.47
CA LYS A 44 -8.94 9.18 10.52
C LYS A 44 -8.46 7.89 9.88
N VAL A 45 -7.37 7.33 10.39
CA VAL A 45 -6.83 6.04 9.95
C VAL A 45 -7.12 5.00 11.04
N LEU A 46 -7.98 4.02 10.72
CA LEU A 46 -8.22 2.87 11.58
C LEU A 46 -7.10 1.86 11.40
N VAL A 47 -6.37 1.57 12.47
CA VAL A 47 -5.19 0.69 12.44
C VAL A 47 -5.51 -0.60 13.19
N SER A 48 -5.31 -1.73 12.52
CA SER A 48 -5.40 -3.06 13.13
C SER A 48 -4.14 -3.86 12.83
N TYR A 49 -3.69 -4.68 13.78
CA TYR A 49 -2.63 -5.68 13.58
C TYR A 49 -3.19 -7.07 13.75
N ALA A 50 -2.95 -7.95 12.79
CA ALA A 50 -3.40 -9.34 12.85
C ALA A 50 -2.61 -10.19 13.85
N GLY A 51 -1.37 -9.80 14.15
CA GLY A 51 -0.42 -10.61 14.94
C GLY A 51 0.19 -11.77 14.14
N SER A 52 -0.05 -11.84 12.83
CA SER A 52 0.41 -12.90 11.93
C SER A 52 0.51 -12.38 10.50
N PHE A 53 1.37 -13.01 9.69
CA PHE A 53 1.41 -12.82 8.23
C PHE A 53 0.70 -13.93 7.46
N SER A 54 0.17 -14.95 8.14
CA SER A 54 -0.44 -16.15 7.52
C SER A 54 -1.81 -16.54 8.10
N ASP A 55 -2.62 -15.56 8.51
CA ASP A 55 -4.00 -15.77 9.01
C ASP A 55 -5.01 -14.90 8.24
N PRO A 56 -5.42 -15.30 7.02
CA PRO A 56 -6.38 -14.55 6.22
C PRO A 56 -7.75 -14.37 6.91
N ALA A 57 -8.18 -15.35 7.71
CA ALA A 57 -9.44 -15.26 8.43
C ALA A 57 -9.40 -14.10 9.43
N LYS A 58 -8.30 -13.95 10.18
CA LYS A 58 -8.13 -12.83 11.09
C LYS A 58 -8.04 -11.49 10.37
N GLY A 59 -7.30 -11.44 9.26
CA GLY A 59 -7.20 -10.23 8.43
C GLY A 59 -8.58 -9.77 7.94
N LYS A 60 -9.41 -10.70 7.47
CA LYS A 60 -10.77 -10.43 7.03
C LYS A 60 -11.65 -9.87 8.16
N GLU A 61 -11.67 -10.53 9.32
CA GLU A 61 -12.45 -10.09 10.49
C GLU A 61 -12.12 -8.64 10.89
N LEU A 62 -10.83 -8.31 10.99
CA LEU A 62 -10.36 -6.98 11.39
C LEU A 62 -10.77 -5.90 10.39
N VAL A 63 -10.69 -6.19 9.10
CA VAL A 63 -11.02 -5.22 8.05
C VAL A 63 -12.52 -5.05 7.89
N LEU A 64 -13.32 -6.12 8.03
CA LEU A 64 -14.77 -5.99 8.08
C LEU A 64 -15.19 -5.02 9.19
N ALA A 65 -14.58 -5.13 10.37
CA ALA A 65 -14.82 -4.18 11.46
C ALA A 65 -14.40 -2.74 11.11
N GLN A 66 -13.34 -2.52 10.32
CA GLN A 66 -12.95 -1.18 9.85
C GLN A 66 -13.97 -0.61 8.86
N TYR A 67 -14.44 -1.43 7.91
CA TYR A 67 -15.48 -1.01 6.96
C TYR A 67 -16.83 -0.74 7.65
N ASP A 68 -17.19 -1.55 8.65
CA ASP A 68 -18.40 -1.35 9.46
C ASP A 68 -18.30 -0.07 10.34
N GLN A 69 -17.08 0.37 10.66
CA GLN A 69 -16.79 1.68 11.30
C GLN A 69 -16.75 2.86 10.31
N GLY A 70 -17.01 2.62 9.02
CA GLY A 70 -17.13 3.68 8.02
C GLY A 70 -15.92 3.85 7.11
N ALA A 71 -14.87 3.02 7.22
CA ALA A 71 -13.80 3.04 6.23
C ALA A 71 -14.34 2.70 4.83
N ASP A 72 -13.93 3.45 3.81
CA ASP A 72 -14.27 3.16 2.40
C ASP A 72 -13.14 2.48 1.63
N ILE A 73 -11.91 2.59 2.13
CA ILE A 73 -10.70 1.95 1.60
C ILE A 73 -9.80 1.45 2.72
N SER A 74 -9.13 0.32 2.54
CA SER A 74 -8.14 -0.19 3.51
C SER A 74 -6.83 -0.62 2.84
N PHE A 75 -5.69 -0.29 3.47
CA PHE A 75 -4.36 -0.67 3.00
C PHE A 75 -3.86 -1.95 3.65
N ASN A 76 -3.58 -2.96 2.81
CA ASN A 76 -3.00 -4.22 3.21
C ASN A 76 -1.48 -4.09 3.41
N VAL A 77 -0.99 -4.40 4.61
CA VAL A 77 0.45 -4.57 4.92
C VAL A 77 0.65 -5.82 5.78
N ALA A 78 0.03 -6.93 5.36
CA ALA A 78 -0.10 -8.15 6.17
C ALA A 78 0.25 -9.45 5.44
N GLY A 79 0.96 -9.41 4.32
CA GLY A 79 1.35 -10.62 3.58
C GLY A 79 0.13 -11.47 3.18
N GLU A 80 0.17 -12.77 3.45
CA GLU A 80 -0.93 -13.69 3.16
C GLU A 80 -2.19 -13.38 3.98
N THR A 81 -2.04 -12.92 5.23
CA THR A 81 -3.17 -12.41 6.04
C THR A 81 -3.94 -11.31 5.32
N GLY A 82 -3.19 -10.50 4.55
CA GLY A 82 -3.72 -9.44 3.71
C GLY A 82 -4.71 -9.89 2.63
N LEU A 83 -4.68 -11.15 2.22
CA LEU A 83 -5.67 -11.68 1.26
C LEU A 83 -7.09 -11.62 1.85
N GLY A 84 -7.22 -11.74 3.18
CA GLY A 84 -8.48 -11.54 3.88
C GLY A 84 -9.03 -10.12 3.78
N LEU A 85 -8.16 -9.09 3.70
CA LEU A 85 -8.58 -7.71 3.44
C LEU A 85 -9.22 -7.59 2.05
N LEU A 86 -8.62 -8.23 1.04
CA LEU A 86 -9.14 -8.22 -0.32
C LEU A 86 -10.51 -8.92 -0.39
N ASP A 87 -10.67 -10.03 0.34
CA ASP A 87 -11.96 -10.71 0.47
C ASP A 87 -13.00 -9.87 1.22
N ALA A 88 -12.60 -9.14 2.26
CA ALA A 88 -13.48 -8.20 2.97
C ALA A 88 -13.94 -7.06 2.07
N ALA A 89 -13.05 -6.53 1.22
CA ALA A 89 -13.37 -5.46 0.29
C ALA A 89 -14.42 -5.90 -0.73
N LYS A 90 -14.26 -7.10 -1.28
CA LYS A 90 -15.27 -7.76 -2.12
C LYS A 90 -16.60 -7.95 -1.38
N GLU A 91 -16.57 -8.46 -0.16
CA GLU A 91 -17.79 -8.74 0.62
C GLU A 91 -18.57 -7.47 0.98
N ARG A 92 -17.88 -6.39 1.37
CA ARG A 92 -18.51 -5.12 1.77
C ARG A 92 -18.69 -4.13 0.63
N ASN A 93 -18.30 -4.52 -0.59
CA ASN A 93 -18.30 -3.64 -1.75
C ASN A 93 -17.53 -2.33 -1.47
N LYS A 94 -16.30 -2.46 -0.96
CA LYS A 94 -15.37 -1.37 -0.59
C LYS A 94 -14.07 -1.45 -1.39
N TYR A 95 -13.21 -0.45 -1.25
CA TYR A 95 -11.92 -0.43 -1.92
C TYR A 95 -10.80 -1.04 -1.09
N ALA A 96 -9.79 -1.58 -1.76
CA ALA A 96 -8.57 -2.09 -1.14
C ALA A 96 -7.32 -1.51 -1.85
N ILE A 97 -6.25 -1.35 -1.07
CA ILE A 97 -4.90 -1.11 -1.60
C ILE A 97 -4.07 -2.36 -1.28
N GLY A 98 -3.54 -2.99 -2.32
CA GLY A 98 -2.65 -4.15 -2.19
C GLY A 98 -1.21 -3.77 -1.83
N VAL A 99 -0.33 -4.76 -1.69
CA VAL A 99 1.08 -4.55 -1.31
C VAL A 99 2.01 -5.60 -1.90
N ASP A 100 3.28 -5.23 -1.98
CA ASP A 100 4.44 -5.98 -2.45
C ASP A 100 4.41 -6.29 -3.95
N SER A 101 3.31 -6.86 -4.43
CA SER A 101 3.05 -7.22 -5.83
C SER A 101 1.81 -6.51 -6.37
N ASP A 102 1.63 -6.50 -7.69
CA ASP A 102 0.39 -6.01 -8.30
C ASP A 102 -0.72 -7.04 -8.06
N GLN A 103 -1.44 -6.86 -6.96
CA GLN A 103 -2.47 -7.80 -6.54
C GLN A 103 -3.70 -7.75 -7.44
N TYR A 104 -3.93 -6.68 -8.21
CA TYR A 104 -4.95 -6.68 -9.25
C TYR A 104 -4.58 -7.69 -10.34
N ILE A 105 -3.34 -7.66 -10.85
CA ILE A 105 -2.89 -8.61 -11.87
C ILE A 105 -2.92 -10.05 -11.35
N MET A 106 -2.61 -10.27 -10.07
CA MET A 106 -2.69 -11.61 -9.45
C MET A 106 -4.10 -12.21 -9.48
N PHE A 107 -5.15 -11.38 -9.36
CA PHE A 107 -6.53 -11.84 -9.22
C PHE A 107 -7.41 -11.60 -10.45
N LYS A 108 -7.02 -10.77 -11.41
CA LYS A 108 -7.92 -10.35 -12.51
C LYS A 108 -8.51 -11.49 -13.33
N ASP A 109 -7.80 -12.60 -13.46
CA ASP A 109 -8.26 -13.77 -14.21
C ASP A 109 -8.91 -14.84 -13.31
N SER A 110 -8.46 -14.97 -12.05
CA SER A 110 -8.89 -16.02 -11.12
C SER A 110 -10.07 -15.62 -10.24
N ASP A 111 -10.15 -14.35 -9.84
CA ASP A 111 -11.27 -13.74 -9.10
C ASP A 111 -11.45 -12.27 -9.55
N PRO A 112 -12.08 -12.06 -10.73
CA PRO A 112 -12.24 -10.72 -11.29
C PRO A 112 -13.04 -9.76 -10.39
N GLU A 113 -13.98 -10.30 -9.62
CA GLU A 113 -14.76 -9.51 -8.65
C GLU A 113 -13.83 -8.97 -7.55
N LYS A 114 -12.99 -9.83 -6.96
CA LYS A 114 -12.00 -9.38 -5.96
C LYS A 114 -11.05 -8.35 -6.56
N ALA A 115 -10.53 -8.63 -7.76
CA ALA A 115 -9.62 -7.73 -8.45
C ALA A 115 -10.21 -6.34 -8.67
N ALA A 116 -11.51 -6.24 -8.99
CA ALA A 116 -12.18 -4.96 -9.22
C ALA A 116 -12.15 -4.01 -8.00
N HIS A 117 -12.03 -4.55 -6.78
CA HIS A 117 -11.94 -3.76 -5.55
C HIS A 117 -10.52 -3.25 -5.26
N ILE A 118 -9.50 -3.77 -5.93
CA ILE A 118 -8.09 -3.39 -5.72
C ILE A 118 -7.79 -2.14 -6.54
N VAL A 119 -7.78 -0.98 -5.89
CA VAL A 119 -7.56 0.32 -6.55
C VAL A 119 -6.16 0.41 -7.13
N THR A 120 -5.17 0.01 -6.34
CA THR A 120 -3.77 -0.12 -6.74
C THR A 120 -3.06 -1.03 -5.73
N SER A 121 -1.76 -1.22 -5.89
CA SER A 121 -0.90 -1.89 -4.91
C SER A 121 0.35 -1.05 -4.66
N MET A 122 0.79 -1.02 -3.41
CA MET A 122 2.09 -0.46 -3.05
C MET A 122 3.17 -1.50 -3.36
N MET A 123 3.77 -1.39 -4.54
CA MET A 123 4.79 -2.31 -5.04
C MET A 123 6.05 -2.24 -4.21
N LYS A 124 6.65 -3.40 -3.96
CA LYS A 124 7.99 -3.55 -3.40
C LYS A 124 8.79 -4.46 -4.30
N ASN A 125 9.67 -3.87 -5.10
CA ASN A 125 10.41 -4.56 -6.16
C ASN A 125 11.63 -5.29 -5.57
N VAL A 126 11.35 -6.30 -4.74
CA VAL A 126 12.36 -7.16 -4.09
C VAL A 126 13.15 -7.93 -5.16
N ASP A 127 12.48 -8.34 -6.22
CA ASP A 127 13.09 -8.96 -7.41
C ASP A 127 14.18 -8.07 -8.03
N ASN A 128 13.87 -6.79 -8.28
CA ASN A 128 14.82 -5.83 -8.80
C ASN A 128 15.97 -5.58 -7.83
N SER A 129 15.67 -5.51 -6.54
CA SER A 129 16.66 -5.32 -5.47
C SER A 129 17.66 -6.48 -5.42
N LEU A 130 17.17 -7.72 -5.51
CA LEU A 130 18.01 -8.93 -5.54
C LEU A 130 18.83 -9.00 -6.82
N PHE A 131 18.21 -8.78 -7.99
CA PHE A 131 18.90 -8.80 -9.27
C PHE A 131 20.04 -7.77 -9.31
N ARG A 132 19.78 -6.56 -8.82
CA ARG A 132 20.78 -5.49 -8.69
C ARG A 132 21.92 -5.91 -7.75
N GLY A 133 21.60 -6.46 -6.58
CA GLY A 133 22.61 -6.92 -5.62
C GLY A 133 23.53 -8.01 -6.20
N ILE A 134 22.95 -9.01 -6.87
CA ILE A 134 23.71 -10.08 -7.54
C ILE A 134 24.61 -9.51 -8.64
N LYS A 135 24.07 -8.59 -9.47
CA LYS A 135 24.85 -7.93 -10.52
C LYS A 135 26.04 -7.16 -9.95
N LEU A 136 25.82 -6.36 -8.90
CA LEU A 136 26.90 -5.63 -8.22
C LEU A 136 27.96 -6.57 -7.65
N HIS A 137 27.56 -7.72 -7.09
CA HIS A 137 28.50 -8.70 -6.58
C HIS A 137 29.37 -9.28 -7.70
N MET A 138 28.75 -9.69 -8.82
CA MET A 138 29.46 -10.24 -9.98
C MET A 138 30.43 -9.23 -10.60
N GLU A 139 30.09 -7.94 -10.56
CA GLU A 139 30.95 -6.85 -11.01
C GLU A 139 32.04 -6.45 -9.98
N GLY A 140 32.06 -7.06 -8.79
CA GLY A 140 32.99 -6.70 -7.71
C GLY A 140 32.72 -5.35 -7.06
N LYS A 141 31.50 -4.80 -7.22
CA LYS A 141 31.08 -3.47 -6.76
C LYS A 141 30.14 -3.50 -5.55
N LEU A 142 29.68 -4.68 -5.13
CA LEU A 142 28.78 -4.79 -3.98
C LEU A 142 29.53 -4.45 -2.69
N GLU A 143 29.06 -3.43 -1.98
CA GLU A 143 29.58 -3.07 -0.67
C GLU A 143 28.95 -3.95 0.42
N TYR A 144 29.70 -4.93 0.89
CA TYR A 144 29.26 -5.79 1.99
C TYR A 144 29.27 -5.06 3.34
N GLY A 145 28.37 -5.46 4.25
CA GLY A 145 28.32 -4.94 5.62
C GLY A 145 27.66 -3.56 5.77
N LYS A 146 27.10 -3.00 4.68
CA LYS A 146 26.30 -1.76 4.70
C LYS A 146 24.85 -2.06 4.35
N ALA A 147 23.93 -1.35 4.98
CA ALA A 147 22.54 -1.29 4.57
C ALA A 147 22.38 -0.25 3.46
N GLU A 148 21.47 -0.51 2.52
CA GLU A 148 21.11 0.41 1.44
C GLU A 148 19.60 0.64 1.47
N ALA A 149 19.18 1.90 1.37
CA ALA A 149 17.78 2.26 1.21
C ALA A 149 17.44 2.30 -0.29
N LEU A 150 16.43 1.52 -0.69
CA LEU A 150 15.90 1.49 -2.06
C LEU A 150 14.48 2.03 -2.04
N GLY A 151 14.34 3.33 -2.32
CA GLY A 151 13.07 4.04 -2.31
C GLY A 151 12.48 4.20 -3.71
N ILE A 152 11.64 5.21 -3.87
CA ILE A 152 11.03 5.58 -5.17
C ILE A 152 12.13 5.89 -6.20
N LYS A 153 13.17 6.61 -5.78
CA LYS A 153 14.31 7.03 -6.63
C LYS A 153 15.04 5.85 -7.26
N GLU A 154 15.25 4.78 -6.48
CA GLU A 154 15.92 3.56 -6.94
C GLU A 154 14.97 2.58 -7.64
N GLY A 155 13.67 2.91 -7.72
CA GLY A 155 12.63 2.00 -8.20
C GLY A 155 12.43 0.79 -7.29
N GLY A 156 12.80 0.89 -6.01
CA GLY A 156 12.60 -0.16 -5.01
C GLY A 156 11.15 -0.28 -4.57
N VAL A 157 10.41 0.83 -4.62
CA VAL A 157 8.97 0.89 -4.30
C VAL A 157 8.24 1.79 -5.29
N GLY A 158 6.94 1.61 -5.45
CA GLY A 158 6.09 2.48 -6.27
C GLY A 158 4.62 2.06 -6.31
N VAL A 159 3.80 2.85 -7.00
CA VAL A 159 2.38 2.55 -7.20
C VAL A 159 2.18 1.63 -8.43
N ALA A 160 1.34 0.61 -8.31
CA ALA A 160 0.97 -0.22 -9.45
C ALA A 160 0.08 0.56 -10.45
N ASP A 161 0.62 0.86 -11.64
CA ASP A 161 -0.05 1.63 -12.71
C ASP A 161 -0.73 0.71 -13.76
N ASN A 162 -1.69 -0.11 -13.30
CA ASN A 162 -2.42 -1.08 -14.12
C ASN A 162 -3.75 -0.54 -14.69
N GLU A 163 -4.46 -1.37 -15.45
CA GLU A 163 -5.74 -1.00 -16.07
C GLU A 163 -6.85 -0.65 -15.06
N ASN A 164 -6.92 -1.32 -13.90
CA ASN A 164 -7.94 -1.02 -12.89
C ASN A 164 -7.66 0.29 -12.17
N TYR A 165 -6.39 0.57 -11.86
CA TYR A 165 -5.96 1.86 -11.32
C TYR A 165 -6.32 3.01 -12.26
N LYS A 166 -6.03 2.87 -13.57
CA LYS A 166 -6.36 3.90 -14.58
C LYS A 166 -7.87 4.09 -14.77
N LYS A 167 -8.64 3.03 -14.57
CA LYS A 167 -10.11 3.04 -14.64
C LYS A 167 -10.74 3.70 -13.41
N LEU A 168 -10.26 3.38 -12.21
CA LEU A 168 -10.85 3.82 -10.95
C LEU A 168 -10.36 5.19 -10.50
N VAL A 169 -9.09 5.52 -10.77
CA VAL A 169 -8.47 6.75 -10.29
C VAL A 169 -8.43 7.80 -11.41
N PRO A 170 -9.18 8.92 -11.25
CA PRO A 170 -9.15 10.05 -12.17
C PRO A 170 -7.74 10.49 -12.55
N GLU A 171 -7.58 10.92 -13.81
CA GLU A 171 -6.27 11.33 -14.35
C GLU A 171 -5.61 12.44 -13.52
N GLU A 172 -6.41 13.37 -13.00
CA GLU A 172 -5.93 14.45 -12.13
C GLU A 172 -5.27 13.93 -10.85
N PHE A 173 -5.83 12.91 -10.21
CA PHE A 173 -5.23 12.29 -9.03
C PHE A 173 -3.98 11.49 -9.41
N ARG A 174 -3.98 10.80 -10.55
CA ARG A 174 -2.78 10.10 -11.04
C ARG A 174 -1.63 11.07 -11.35
N LYS A 175 -1.91 12.25 -11.89
CA LYS A 175 -0.92 13.32 -12.08
C LYS A 175 -0.40 13.85 -10.75
N LYS A 176 -1.31 14.16 -9.82
CA LYS A 176 -0.95 14.61 -8.47
C LYS A 176 -0.05 13.60 -7.73
N ILE A 177 -0.33 12.31 -7.85
CA ILE A 177 0.52 11.26 -7.27
C ILE A 177 1.94 11.32 -7.85
N LYS A 178 2.09 11.42 -9.17
CA LYS A 178 3.42 11.55 -9.82
C LYS A 178 4.17 12.81 -9.39
N GLU A 179 3.47 13.94 -9.29
CA GLU A 179 4.06 15.19 -8.80
C GLU A 179 4.56 15.05 -7.34
N LEU A 180 3.81 14.33 -6.49
CA LEU A 180 4.23 14.06 -5.10
C LEU A 180 5.42 13.10 -5.03
N GLU A 181 5.45 12.07 -5.88
CA GLU A 181 6.61 11.17 -6.01
C GLU A 181 7.87 11.96 -6.38
N GLU A 182 7.80 12.88 -7.35
CA GLU A 182 8.92 13.74 -7.74
C GLU A 182 9.40 14.62 -6.58
N LYS A 183 8.47 15.21 -5.82
CA LYS A 183 8.80 16.01 -4.63
C LYS A 183 9.47 15.18 -3.53
N ILE A 184 9.06 13.93 -3.35
CA ILE A 184 9.73 13.00 -2.41
C ILE A 184 11.15 12.69 -2.91
N VAL A 185 11.30 12.36 -4.19
CA VAL A 185 12.62 12.06 -4.80
C VAL A 185 13.58 13.25 -4.70
N ASN A 186 13.07 14.47 -4.84
CA ASN A 186 13.85 15.69 -4.75
C ASN A 186 14.07 16.19 -3.30
N GLY A 187 13.46 15.54 -2.30
CA GLY A 187 13.57 15.91 -0.89
C GLY A 187 12.76 17.14 -0.48
N GLU A 188 11.85 17.62 -1.33
CA GLU A 188 10.89 18.68 -0.97
C GLU A 188 9.84 18.18 0.02
N ILE A 189 9.47 16.90 -0.11
CA ILE A 189 8.65 16.18 0.87
C ILE A 189 9.54 15.12 1.53
N VAL A 190 9.66 15.22 2.85
CA VAL A 190 10.39 14.24 3.66
C VAL A 190 9.37 13.31 4.29
N VAL A 191 9.47 12.02 3.97
CA VAL A 191 8.61 10.98 4.53
C VAL A 191 9.16 10.56 5.89
N ASP A 192 8.30 10.55 6.90
CA ASP A 192 8.67 10.13 8.25
C ASP A 192 8.99 8.63 8.28
N THR A 193 9.98 8.24 9.08
CA THR A 193 10.39 6.85 9.24
C THR A 193 10.50 6.48 10.71
N VAL A 194 10.24 5.21 11.02
CA VAL A 194 10.45 4.65 12.36
C VAL A 194 11.84 4.05 12.54
N PHE A 195 12.64 4.00 11.47
CA PHE A 195 14.06 3.64 11.55
C PHE A 195 14.87 4.85 12.01
N GLY A 196 15.85 4.63 12.90
CA GLY A 196 16.74 5.71 13.36
C GLY A 196 17.54 6.28 12.19
N GLN A 197 17.55 7.61 12.06
CA GLN A 197 18.37 8.35 11.10
C GLN A 197 19.84 8.43 11.54
#